data_AF-A0A7Y3R668-F1
#
_entry.id   AF-A0A7Y3R668-F1
#
_cell.length_a   1.000
_cell.length_b   1.000
_cell.length_c   1.000
_cell.angle_alpha   90.00
_cell.angle_beta   90.00
_cell.angle_gamma   90.00
#
_symmetry.space_group_name_H-M   'P 1'
#
loop_
_entity.id
_entity.type
_entity.pdbx_description
1 polymer ?
#
loop_
_entity_poly.entity_id
_entity_poly.type
_entity_poly.pdbx_seq_one_letter_code
_entity_poly.pdbx_strand_id
1 'polypeptide(L)'
;MESNQHELYEYARNRINQKKRLFQHFIVLGIGSVFLFTANHLLNYHDETNWWIWIVAVWCSLFIFHVIKVLITDSFMNKNWERAQIDKLMLKQTKKIEQLKNDLENTKPTK
;
A
#
# COMPACT_ATOMS: atom_id res chain seq x y z
N MET A 1 -14.85 24.81 -4.20
CA MET A 1 -15.17 24.05 -2.97
C MET A 1 -15.75 22.66 -3.28
N GLU A 2 -16.54 22.50 -4.36
CA GLU A 2 -17.09 21.20 -4.85
C GLU A 2 -16.03 20.10 -5.17
N SER A 3 -14.89 20.46 -5.80
CA SER A 3 -13.87 19.48 -6.21
C SER A 3 -13.26 18.67 -5.06
N ASN A 4 -13.25 19.24 -3.85
CA ASN A 4 -12.67 18.59 -2.68
C ASN A 4 -13.54 17.43 -2.18
N GLN A 5 -14.87 17.59 -2.20
CA GLN A 5 -15.81 16.54 -1.76
C GLN A 5 -15.80 15.34 -2.69
N HIS A 6 -15.70 15.57 -4.01
CA HIS A 6 -15.59 14.50 -4.99
C HIS A 6 -14.29 13.69 -4.83
N GLU A 7 -13.15 14.35 -4.62
CA GLU A 7 -11.87 13.67 -4.37
C GLU A 7 -11.84 12.89 -3.05
N LEU A 8 -12.50 13.40 -2.00
CA LEU A 8 -12.66 12.68 -0.74
C LEU A 8 -13.51 11.42 -0.93
N TYR A 9 -14.59 11.52 -1.70
CA TYR A 9 -15.45 10.39 -2.02
C TYR A 9 -14.74 9.32 -2.85
N GLU A 10 -14.03 9.70 -3.92
CA GLU A 10 -13.25 8.77 -4.73
C GLU A 10 -12.17 8.06 -3.91
N TYR A 11 -11.50 8.81 -3.04
CA TYR A 11 -10.50 8.26 -2.14
C TYR A 11 -11.12 7.26 -1.15
N ALA A 12 -12.24 7.61 -0.50
CA ALA A 12 -12.95 6.70 0.39
C ALA A 12 -13.41 5.42 -0.34
N ARG A 13 -13.90 5.55 -1.57
CA ARG A 13 -14.32 4.44 -2.43
C ARG A 13 -13.16 3.51 -2.78
N ASN A 14 -12.00 4.06 -3.14
CA ASN A 14 -10.81 3.27 -3.44
C ASN A 14 -10.31 2.51 -2.20
N ARG A 15 -10.36 3.11 -1.00
CA ARG A 15 -10.01 2.43 0.26
C ARG A 15 -10.95 1.26 0.56
N ILE A 16 -12.24 1.40 0.28
CA ILE A 16 -13.22 0.31 0.45
C ILE A 16 -12.91 -0.83 -0.53
N ASN A 17 -12.61 -0.51 -1.78
CA ASN A 17 -12.28 -1.52 -2.80
C ASN A 17 -10.98 -2.28 -2.48
N GLN A 18 -9.96 -1.60 -1.95
CA GLN A 18 -8.73 -2.24 -1.48
C GLN A 18 -9.00 -3.23 -0.34
N LYS A 19 -9.78 -2.83 0.68
CA LYS A 19 -10.18 -3.72 1.78
C LYS A 19 -11.00 -4.92 1.29
N LYS A 20 -11.90 -4.70 0.34
CA LYS A 20 -12.73 -5.76 -0.26
C LYS A 20 -11.87 -6.76 -1.04
N ARG A 21 -10.87 -6.29 -1.78
CA ARG A 21 -9.92 -7.14 -2.50
C ARG A 21 -9.06 -7.98 -1.55
N LEU A 22 -8.60 -7.41 -0.44
CA LEU A 22 -7.91 -8.16 0.61
C LEU A 22 -8.80 -9.29 1.16
N PHE A 23 -10.06 -8.99 1.47
CA PHE A 23 -10.99 -9.99 1.99
C PHE A 23 -11.28 -11.11 0.99
N GLN A 24 -11.42 -10.77 -0.30
CA GLN A 24 -11.51 -11.78 -1.37
C GLN A 24 -10.26 -12.67 -1.43
N HIS A 25 -9.06 -12.10 -1.31
CA HIS A 25 -7.82 -12.91 -1.30
C HIS A 25 -7.74 -13.80 -0.07
N PHE A 26 -8.20 -13.33 1.10
CA PHE A 26 -8.28 -14.13 2.32
C PHE A 26 -9.22 -15.34 2.15
N ILE A 27 -10.39 -15.13 1.54
CA ILE A 27 -11.36 -16.21 1.25
C ILE A 27 -10.76 -17.22 0.25
N VAL A 28 -10.20 -16.73 -0.86
CA VAL A 28 -9.59 -17.60 -1.89
C VAL A 28 -8.41 -18.39 -1.32
N LEU A 29 -7.61 -17.80 -0.42
CA LEU A 29 -6.53 -18.52 0.25
C LEU A 29 -7.07 -19.59 1.20
N GLY A 30 -8.10 -19.28 2.00
CA GLY A 30 -8.71 -20.27 2.89
C GLY A 30 -9.28 -21.46 2.12
N ILE A 31 -10.02 -21.19 1.04
CA ILE A 31 -10.54 -22.23 0.14
C ILE A 31 -9.40 -22.98 -0.55
N GLY A 32 -8.37 -22.28 -1.03
CA GLY A 32 -7.21 -22.87 -1.68
C GLY A 32 -6.40 -23.77 -0.76
N SER A 33 -6.25 -23.40 0.51
CA SER A 33 -5.58 -24.21 1.53
C SER A 33 -6.36 -25.49 1.84
N VAL A 34 -7.68 -25.38 2.02
CA VAL A 34 -8.55 -26.56 2.22
C VAL A 34 -8.58 -27.45 0.97
N PHE A 35 -8.59 -26.85 -0.22
CA PHE A 35 -8.54 -27.56 -1.50
C PHE A 35 -7.22 -28.32 -1.67
N LEU A 36 -6.07 -27.69 -1.39
CA LEU A 36 -4.77 -28.34 -1.44
C LEU A 36 -4.64 -29.47 -0.41
N PHE A 37 -5.15 -29.27 0.81
CA PHE A 37 -5.19 -30.31 1.84
C PHE A 37 -6.05 -31.50 1.40
N THR A 38 -7.24 -31.23 0.88
CA THR A 38 -8.18 -32.25 0.42
C THR A 38 -7.65 -32.98 -0.82
N ALA A 39 -7.07 -32.25 -1.77
CA ALA A 39 -6.45 -32.82 -2.97
C ALA A 39 -5.29 -33.76 -2.60
N ASN A 40 -4.41 -33.34 -1.68
CA ASN A 40 -3.31 -34.18 -1.19
C ASN A 40 -3.83 -35.45 -0.51
N HIS A 41 -4.86 -35.33 0.35
CA HIS A 41 -5.46 -36.47 1.03
C HIS A 41 -6.23 -37.41 0.08
N LEU A 42 -6.98 -36.89 -0.90
CA LEU A 42 -7.71 -37.69 -1.90
C LEU A 42 -6.78 -38.37 -2.91
N LEU A 43 -5.68 -37.72 -3.30
CA LEU A 43 -4.74 -38.27 -4.27
C LEU A 43 -3.85 -39.38 -3.70
N ASN A 44 -3.87 -39.64 -2.38
CA ASN A 44 -3.15 -40.74 -1.73
C ASN A 44 -1.68 -40.87 -2.19
N TYR A 45 -1.05 -39.73 -2.48
CA TYR A 45 0.30 -39.68 -3.04
C TYR A 45 1.32 -39.95 -1.92
N HIS A 46 1.49 -41.24 -1.62
CA HIS A 46 2.52 -41.76 -0.72
C HIS A 46 3.86 -41.78 -1.46
N ASP A 47 4.42 -40.61 -1.76
CA ASP A 47 5.86 -40.51 -1.92
C ASP A 47 6.45 -40.20 -0.54
N GLU A 48 7.46 -40.95 -0.12
CA GLU A 48 8.17 -40.81 1.17
C GLU A 48 8.72 -39.39 1.41
N THR A 49 8.69 -38.55 0.38
CA THR A 49 9.06 -37.13 0.43
C THR A 49 7.81 -36.26 0.41
N ASN A 50 7.53 -35.58 1.53
CA ASN A 50 6.42 -34.63 1.72
C ASN A 50 6.56 -33.36 0.84
N TRP A 51 6.60 -33.50 -0.48
CA TRP A 51 6.84 -32.39 -1.42
C TRP A 51 5.74 -31.32 -1.40
N TRP A 52 4.52 -31.71 -1.04
CA TRP A 52 3.39 -30.80 -0.86
C TRP A 52 3.64 -29.72 0.21
N ILE A 53 4.48 -30.00 1.22
CA ILE A 53 4.85 -29.03 2.26
C ILE A 53 5.60 -27.85 1.64
N TRP A 54 6.46 -28.10 0.65
CA TRP A 54 7.18 -27.03 -0.04
C TRP A 54 6.26 -26.16 -0.88
N ILE A 55 5.28 -26.77 -1.55
CA ILE A 55 4.26 -26.05 -2.32
C ILE A 55 3.42 -25.18 -1.39
N VAL A 56 2.95 -25.72 -0.26
CA VAL A 56 2.19 -24.97 0.75
C VAL A 56 3.06 -23.87 1.39
N ALA A 57 4.33 -24.13 1.68
CA ALA A 57 5.24 -23.15 2.27
C ALA A 57 5.48 -21.95 1.34
N VAL A 58 5.69 -22.18 0.04
CA VAL A 58 5.81 -21.11 -0.96
C VAL A 58 4.52 -20.32 -1.08
N TRP A 59 3.37 -21.01 -1.10
CA TRP A 59 2.06 -20.36 -1.18
C TRP A 59 1.76 -19.48 0.04
N CYS A 60 2.04 -19.98 1.24
CA CYS A 60 1.93 -19.23 2.49
C CYS A 60 2.89 -18.03 2.53
N SER A 61 4.13 -18.20 2.05
CA SER A 61 5.12 -17.11 2.01
C SER A 61 4.67 -15.96 1.12
N LEU A 62 4.18 -16.25 -0.09
CA LEU A 62 3.62 -15.23 -0.99
C LEU A 62 2.41 -14.52 -0.39
N PHE A 63 1.58 -15.25 0.36
CA PHE A 63 0.44 -14.66 1.04
C PHE A 63 0.85 -13.69 2.15
N ILE A 64 1.82 -14.06 2.99
CA ILE A 64 2.35 -13.18 4.04
C ILE A 64 2.88 -11.88 3.42
N PHE A 65 3.63 -11.96 2.33
CA PHE A 65 4.13 -10.79 1.62
C PHE A 65 2.99 -9.89 1.11
N HIS A 66 1.93 -10.49 0.57
CA HIS A 66 0.75 -9.75 0.10
C HIS A 66 0.03 -9.02 1.25
N VAL A 67 -0.14 -9.69 2.40
CA VAL A 67 -0.77 -9.12 3.59
C VAL A 67 0.03 -7.94 4.12
N ILE A 68 1.36 -8.08 4.23
CA ILE A 68 2.24 -6.98 4.66
C ILE A 68 2.14 -5.79 3.70
N LYS A 69 2.12 -6.03 2.37
CA LYS A 69 2.00 -4.97 1.38
C LYS A 69 0.68 -4.20 1.53
N VAL A 70 -0.44 -4.89 1.68
CA VAL A 70 -1.75 -4.22 1.74
C VAL A 70 -2.03 -3.62 3.13
N LEU A 71 -1.59 -4.24 4.22
CA LEU A 71 -1.81 -3.73 5.58
C LEU A 71 -0.80 -2.66 5.99
N ILE A 72 0.49 -2.85 5.70
CA ILE A 72 1.54 -1.92 6.12
C ILE A 72 1.80 -0.89 5.04
N THR A 73 2.11 -1.30 3.81
CA THR A 73 2.51 -0.34 2.75
C THR A 73 1.35 0.58 2.35
N ASP A 74 0.14 0.04 2.15
CA ASP A 74 -1.04 0.83 1.77
C ASP A 74 -1.60 1.68 2.94
N SER A 75 -1.36 1.27 4.20
CA SER A 75 -1.73 2.08 5.37
C SER A 75 -0.70 3.16 5.69
N PHE A 76 0.59 2.90 5.47
CA PHE A 76 1.69 3.82 5.75
C PHE A 76 1.90 4.85 4.64
N MET A 77 1.90 4.45 3.36
CA MET A 77 1.90 5.35 2.19
C MET A 77 0.48 5.71 1.75
N ASN A 78 -0.33 6.11 2.73
CA ASN A 78 -1.67 6.57 2.45
C ASN A 78 -1.66 8.04 1.96
N LYS A 79 -2.73 8.51 1.32
CA LYS A 79 -2.89 9.90 0.82
C LYS A 79 -2.60 10.98 1.88
N ASN A 80 -2.76 10.66 3.17
CA ASN A 80 -2.38 11.54 4.29
C ASN A 80 -0.85 11.66 4.46
N TRP A 81 -0.11 10.58 4.30
CA TRP A 81 1.36 10.59 4.30
C TRP A 81 1.88 11.36 3.08
N GLU A 82 1.25 11.17 1.92
CA GLU A 82 1.60 11.89 0.69
C GLU A 82 1.38 13.40 0.84
N ARG A 83 0.22 13.82 1.39
CA ARG A 83 -0.02 15.24 1.72
C ARG A 83 0.99 15.79 2.72
N ALA A 84 1.33 15.03 3.77
CA ALA A 84 2.33 15.47 4.75
C ALA A 84 3.72 15.68 4.11
N GLN A 85 4.09 14.88 3.11
CA GLN A 85 5.33 15.06 2.36
C GLN A 85 5.27 16.27 1.42
N ILE A 86 4.14 16.47 0.74
CA ILE A 86 3.91 17.63 -0.14
C ILE A 86 3.97 18.94 0.66
N ASP A 87 3.30 19.00 1.81
CA ASP A 87 3.32 20.19 2.68
C ASP A 87 4.75 20.49 3.16
N LYS A 88 5.52 19.44 3.52
CA LYS A 88 6.92 19.57 3.90
C LYS A 88 7.80 20.10 2.75
N LEU A 89 7.54 19.67 1.51
CA LEU A 89 8.25 20.15 0.33
C LEU A 89 7.88 21.59 -0.02
N MET A 90 6.59 21.94 0.03
CA MET A 90 6.13 23.31 -0.20
C MET A 90 6.72 24.27 0.82
N LEU A 91 6.73 23.93 2.11
CA LEU A 91 7.35 24.75 3.17
C LEU A 91 8.82 25.08 2.88
N LYS A 92 9.59 24.11 2.36
CA LYS A 92 10.98 24.35 1.94
C LYS A 92 11.07 25.29 0.76
N GLN A 93 10.19 25.13 -0.23
CA GLN A 93 10.15 26.02 -1.40
C GLN A 93 9.75 27.44 -1.01
N THR A 94 8.73 27.62 -0.16
CA THR A 94 8.31 28.93 0.35
C THR A 94 9.44 29.63 1.09
N LYS A 95 10.15 28.93 1.99
CA LYS A 95 11.34 29.47 2.67
C LYS A 95 12.44 29.90 1.70
N LYS A 96 12.70 29.10 0.66
CA LYS A 96 13.70 29.42 -0.36
C LYS A 96 13.31 30.68 -1.14
N ILE A 97 12.02 30.82 -1.50
CA ILE A 97 11.49 32.00 -2.19
C ILE A 97 11.61 33.24 -1.30
N GLU A 98 11.31 33.11 -0.01
CA GLU A 98 11.44 34.21 0.96
C GLU A 98 12.89 34.66 1.15
N GLN A 99 13.84 33.72 1.22
CA GLN A 99 15.27 34.03 1.23
C GLN A 99 15.69 34.78 -0.04
N LEU A 100 15.31 34.29 -1.23
CA LEU A 100 15.63 34.95 -2.50
C LEU A 100 15.01 36.35 -2.61
N LYS A 101 13.81 36.56 -2.05
CA LYS A 101 13.18 37.90 -1.98
C LYS A 101 13.96 38.85 -1.07
N ASN A 102 14.35 38.39 0.12
CA ASN A 102 15.17 39.17 1.04
C ASN A 102 16.54 39.51 0.45
N ASP A 103 17.16 38.57 -0.26
CA ASP A 103 18.42 38.82 -0.97
C ASP A 103 18.23 39.88 -2.06
N LEU A 104 17.15 39.80 -2.86
CA LEU A 104 16.82 40.81 -3.88
C LEU A 104 16.55 42.20 -3.29
N GLU A 105 15.86 42.28 -2.15
CA GLU A 105 15.59 43.55 -1.47
C GLU A 105 16.86 44.18 -0.88
N ASN A 106 17.75 43.37 -0.29
CA ASN A 106 19.04 43.85 0.19
C ASN A 106 20.02 44.21 -0.95
N THR A 107 19.85 43.60 -2.13
CA THR A 107 20.71 43.86 -3.30
C THR A 107 20.18 44.99 -4.19
N LYS A 108 18.96 45.50 -3.96
CA LYS A 108 18.51 46.74 -4.61
C LYS A 108 19.21 47.93 -3.93
N PRO A 109 20.16 48.61 -4.59
CA PRO A 109 20.77 49.80 -4.02
C PRO A 109 19.69 50.88 -3.88
N THR A 110 19.60 51.48 -2.70
CA THR A 110 18.98 52.80 -2.48
C THR A 110 19.50 53.75 -3.55
N LYS A 111 18.61 54.14 -4.45
CA LYS A 111 18.83 55.21 -5.42
C LYS A 111 18.72 56.55 -4.70
#